data_AF-A0A3S0VZJ2-F1
#
_entry.id   AF-A0A3S0VZJ2-F1
#
_cell.length_a   1.000
_cell.length_b   1.000
_cell.length_c   1.000
_cell.angle_alpha   90.00
_cell.angle_beta   90.00
_cell.angle_gamma   90.00
#
_symmetry.space_group_name_H-M   'P 1'
#
loop_
_entity.id
_entity.type
_entity.pdbx_description
1 polymer ?
#
loop_
_entity_poly.entity_id
_entity_poly.type
_entity_poly.pdbx_seq_one_letter_code
_entity_poly.pdbx_strand_id
1 'polypeptide(L)'
;MSFPKFFVTYSVMDMDAGANPFGHSFLIFSKQDAEDSPIEVIDSIGFYSQPSTTTDPIIKTLKGILGFNIDLQDGHGILVKETMRSLNGNGLRGISFQLSEKQFLSLQTNYQESMKKEQEAITELNAELTARGVPANGYTRYLAEKEKAQLEQRKPRLRPFHVTMQMTMQGFDSSASYTCKDRALDFLYDEGIINEALRKQIIAGKAGHAFPRFHDLALPPLRLISTGEPEEHRSKRGHLFHNPVWQKNQLFWATLILKQDKNADAEEDYYDLKFILNRIAQMENALYQILDKPSGFAPNELHQLRIQLKRVHNLAFLFNKAHLNQGKKLQEHLATAEKVLNVAALAMEPERINSTFFMRAYTSIAMQSALLGLLAILLSSTLLFIAPPVGITLCTLSTLETVRSLHRFYQEETKFTKTKKDYNESLDDLSNPSLVPA
;
A
#
# COMPACT_ATOMS: atom_id res chain seq x y z
N MET A 1 -0.55 2.50 -32.96
CA MET A 1 -0.74 3.59 -31.99
C MET A 1 0.63 4.19 -31.69
N SER A 2 0.76 5.51 -31.55
CA SER A 2 2.04 6.15 -31.27
C SER A 2 2.39 6.07 -29.78
N PHE A 3 3.68 5.91 -29.49
CA PHE A 3 4.26 6.09 -28.16
C PHE A 3 5.02 7.43 -28.13
N PRO A 4 5.19 8.07 -26.96
CA PRO A 4 4.78 7.63 -25.62
C PRO A 4 3.26 7.67 -25.40
N LYS A 5 2.75 6.85 -24.46
CA LYS A 5 1.38 6.92 -23.95
C LYS A 5 1.37 7.60 -22.58
N PHE A 6 0.36 8.41 -22.34
CA PHE A 6 0.16 9.14 -21.10
C PHE A 6 -1.14 8.75 -20.44
N PHE A 7 -1.12 8.60 -19.13
CA PHE A 7 -2.29 8.20 -18.33
C PHE A 7 -2.45 9.13 -17.13
N VAL A 8 -3.69 9.49 -16.84
CA VAL A 8 -4.07 10.02 -15.52
C VAL A 8 -5.02 9.02 -14.86
N THR A 9 -4.78 8.73 -13.59
CA THR A 9 -5.64 7.83 -12.82
C THR A 9 -6.28 8.60 -11.68
N TYR A 10 -7.60 8.61 -11.63
CA TYR A 10 -8.33 8.97 -10.42
C TYR A 10 -8.25 7.79 -9.46
N SER A 11 -7.65 8.01 -8.29
CA SER A 11 -7.39 6.96 -7.32
C SER A 11 -7.96 7.29 -5.95
N VAL A 12 -8.31 6.24 -5.21
CA VAL A 12 -8.75 6.27 -3.82
C VAL A 12 -7.86 5.33 -3.01
N MET A 13 -7.44 5.77 -1.83
CA MET A 13 -6.83 4.94 -0.80
C MET A 13 -7.90 4.43 0.16
N ASP A 14 -8.02 3.12 0.31
CA ASP A 14 -8.82 2.48 1.37
C ASP A 14 -8.02 2.29 2.67
N MET A 15 -8.62 1.65 3.67
CA MET A 15 -7.98 1.48 4.98
C MET A 15 -6.73 0.59 4.95
N ASP A 16 -6.56 -0.27 3.93
CA ASP A 16 -5.35 -1.09 3.78
C ASP A 16 -4.12 -0.23 3.44
N ALA A 17 -4.33 0.97 2.90
CA ALA A 17 -3.29 1.97 2.65
C ALA A 17 -2.88 2.74 3.92
N GLY A 18 -3.53 2.47 5.06
CA GLY A 18 -3.41 3.30 6.27
C GLY A 18 -4.13 4.65 6.14
N ALA A 19 -5.02 4.80 5.15
CA ALA A 19 -5.88 5.97 5.04
C ALA A 19 -6.87 6.02 6.20
N ASN A 20 -7.41 7.21 6.46
CA ASN A 20 -8.51 7.36 7.41
C ASN A 20 -9.73 6.50 6.96
N PRO A 21 -10.70 6.18 7.85
CA PRO A 21 -11.84 5.31 7.51
C PRO A 21 -12.68 5.75 6.30
N PHE A 22 -12.55 7.02 5.93
CA PHE A 22 -13.26 7.70 4.85
C PHE A 22 -12.49 7.71 3.52
N GLY A 23 -11.22 7.34 3.57
CA GLY A 23 -10.32 7.27 2.42
C GLY A 23 -9.74 8.62 2.03
N HIS A 24 -8.94 8.60 0.98
CA HIS A 24 -8.31 9.78 0.38
C HIS A 24 -8.31 9.64 -1.14
N SER A 25 -8.80 10.65 -1.85
CA SER A 25 -8.77 10.70 -3.31
C SER A 25 -7.62 11.55 -3.82
N PHE A 26 -7.00 11.12 -4.90
CA PHE A 26 -5.82 11.76 -5.48
C PHE A 26 -5.70 11.39 -6.97
N LEU A 27 -4.83 12.09 -7.69
CA LEU A 27 -4.49 11.78 -9.08
C LEU A 27 -3.09 11.20 -9.19
N ILE A 28 -2.93 10.21 -10.06
CA ILE A 28 -1.65 9.60 -10.44
C ILE A 28 -1.39 9.94 -11.90
N PHE A 29 -0.18 10.42 -12.21
CA PHE A 29 0.27 10.73 -13.55
C PHE A 29 1.28 9.68 -13.99
N SER A 30 1.01 9.01 -15.10
CA SER A 30 1.86 7.91 -15.58
C SER A 30 2.22 8.04 -17.06
N LYS A 31 3.37 7.50 -17.43
CA LYS A 31 3.91 7.50 -18.79
C LYS A 31 4.39 6.11 -19.17
N GLN A 32 4.19 5.74 -20.43
CA GLN A 32 4.73 4.52 -21.03
C GLN A 32 5.48 4.90 -22.32
N ASP A 33 6.78 4.63 -22.38
CA ASP A 33 7.65 5.06 -23.49
C ASP A 33 7.58 4.12 -24.71
N ALA A 34 7.32 2.84 -24.51
CA ALA A 34 7.20 1.86 -25.58
C ALA A 34 6.19 0.75 -25.20
N GLU A 35 5.82 -0.09 -26.16
CA GLU A 35 4.78 -1.11 -25.96
C GLU A 35 5.07 -2.08 -24.80
N ASP A 36 6.31 -2.55 -24.73
CA ASP A 36 6.78 -3.49 -23.71
C ASP A 36 7.55 -2.81 -22.56
N SER A 37 7.55 -1.47 -22.52
CA SER A 37 8.17 -0.73 -21.41
C SER A 37 7.28 -0.78 -20.17
N PRO A 38 7.88 -0.70 -18.97
CA PRO A 38 7.15 -0.37 -17.75
C PRO A 38 6.28 0.88 -17.94
N ILE A 39 5.18 0.94 -17.20
CA ILE A 39 4.40 2.17 -17.06
C ILE A 39 4.89 2.85 -15.78
N GLU A 40 5.60 3.96 -15.93
CA GLU A 40 6.18 4.72 -14.83
C GLU A 40 5.16 5.73 -14.29
N VAL A 41 5.05 5.81 -12.97
CA VAL A 41 4.36 6.91 -12.29
C VAL A 41 5.36 8.06 -12.16
N ILE A 42 5.07 9.16 -12.85
CA ILE A 42 5.96 10.31 -12.92
C ILE A 42 5.57 11.44 -11.95
N ASP A 43 4.30 11.48 -11.53
CA ASP A 43 3.84 12.43 -10.54
C ASP A 43 2.54 11.96 -9.86
N SER A 44 2.19 12.62 -8.76
CA SER A 44 0.94 12.39 -8.06
C SER A 44 0.55 13.63 -7.25
N ILE A 45 -0.75 13.89 -7.14
CA ILE A 45 -1.26 15.01 -6.33
C ILE A 45 -2.49 14.57 -5.55
N GLY A 46 -2.54 14.98 -4.28
CA GLY A 46 -3.73 14.92 -3.45
C GLY A 46 -4.05 16.28 -2.87
N PHE A 47 -5.26 16.40 -2.32
CA PHE A 47 -5.74 17.62 -1.71
C PHE A 47 -6.10 17.34 -0.25
N TYR A 48 -5.45 18.02 0.70
CA TYR A 48 -5.51 17.67 2.11
C TYR A 48 -6.19 18.75 2.94
N SER A 49 -7.01 18.34 3.91
CA SER A 49 -7.52 19.27 4.92
C SER A 49 -6.39 19.80 5.80
N GLN A 50 -6.55 21.02 6.30
CA GLN A 50 -5.71 21.54 7.37
C GLN A 50 -6.12 20.95 8.73
N PRO A 51 -5.22 20.95 9.75
CA PRO A 51 -5.56 20.52 11.10
C PRO A 51 -6.82 21.22 11.61
N SER A 52 -7.75 20.45 12.19
CA SER A 52 -9.06 20.94 12.63
C SER A 52 -8.93 22.11 13.61
N THR A 53 -9.54 23.23 13.27
CA THR A 53 -9.65 24.41 14.15
C THR A 53 -10.97 24.47 14.92
N THR A 54 -11.78 23.41 14.83
CA THR A 54 -13.12 23.34 15.44
C THR A 54 -13.14 23.75 16.90
N THR A 55 -13.72 24.92 17.10
CA THR A 55 -13.94 25.57 18.40
C THR A 55 -15.24 25.12 19.07
N ASP A 56 -16.20 24.61 18.29
CA ASP A 56 -17.49 24.15 18.81
C ASP A 56 -17.31 22.88 19.68
N PRO A 57 -17.70 22.89 20.96
CA PRO A 57 -17.52 21.77 21.88
C PRO A 57 -18.29 20.51 21.50
N ILE A 58 -19.48 20.67 20.91
CA ILE A 58 -20.37 19.57 20.51
C ILE A 58 -19.79 18.88 19.29
N ILE A 59 -19.40 19.67 18.27
CA ILE A 59 -18.76 19.15 17.06
C ILE A 59 -17.41 18.50 17.42
N LYS A 60 -16.63 19.11 18.33
CA LYS A 60 -15.36 18.54 18.81
C LYS A 60 -15.55 17.20 19.53
N THR A 61 -16.60 17.06 20.34
CA THR A 61 -16.92 15.80 21.05
C THR A 61 -17.37 14.72 20.07
N LEU A 62 -18.25 15.06 19.14
CA LEU A 62 -18.71 14.14 18.08
C LEU A 62 -17.54 13.68 17.20
N LYS A 63 -16.60 14.59 16.88
CA LYS A 63 -15.35 14.27 16.21
C LYS A 63 -14.48 13.29 16.99
N GLY A 64 -14.33 13.50 18.29
CA GLY A 64 -13.57 12.60 19.16
C GLY A 64 -14.15 11.18 19.21
N ILE A 65 -15.48 11.05 19.27
CA ILE A 65 -16.18 9.76 19.28
C ILE A 65 -15.99 9.02 17.95
N LEU A 66 -16.01 9.74 16.84
CA LEU A 66 -15.93 9.18 15.48
C LEU A 66 -14.50 9.14 14.92
N GLY A 67 -13.49 9.55 15.70
CA GLY A 67 -12.08 9.56 15.30
C GLY A 67 -11.71 10.60 14.24
N PHE A 68 -12.49 11.67 14.10
CA PHE A 68 -12.28 12.72 13.09
C PHE A 68 -11.23 13.75 13.53
N ASN A 69 -10.23 13.99 12.67
CA ASN A 69 -9.34 15.16 12.75
C ASN A 69 -9.42 16.04 11.49
N ILE A 70 -10.52 15.95 10.74
CA ILE A 70 -10.81 16.79 9.57
C ILE A 70 -11.50 18.08 10.02
N ASP A 71 -11.21 19.22 9.41
CA ASP A 71 -11.97 20.43 9.71
C ASP A 71 -13.40 20.32 9.15
N LEU A 72 -14.39 20.60 10.01
CA LEU A 72 -15.80 20.66 9.62
C LEU A 72 -16.27 22.13 9.55
N GLN A 73 -15.37 23.06 9.86
CA GLN A 73 -15.55 24.49 9.67
C GLN A 73 -14.88 24.87 8.36
N ASP A 74 -15.52 25.75 7.59
CA ASP A 74 -15.14 26.21 6.23
C ASP A 74 -13.68 26.69 6.10
N GLY A 75 -12.73 25.76 6.09
CA GLY A 75 -11.31 26.05 5.86
C GLY A 75 -10.94 25.87 4.39
N HIS A 76 -9.66 26.07 4.10
CA HIS A 76 -9.10 25.68 2.80
C HIS A 76 -8.35 24.34 2.90
N GLY A 77 -8.30 23.61 1.79
CA GLY A 77 -7.38 22.49 1.62
C GLY A 77 -6.05 22.94 1.00
N ILE A 78 -5.09 22.03 0.92
CA ILE A 78 -3.80 22.27 0.27
C ILE A 78 -3.51 21.14 -0.72
N LEU A 79 -3.13 21.50 -1.95
CA LEU A 79 -2.58 20.55 -2.90
C LEU A 79 -1.15 20.16 -2.52
N VAL A 80 -0.92 18.86 -2.39
CA VAL A 80 0.38 18.29 -2.00
C VAL A 80 0.66 17.07 -2.88
N LYS A 81 1.94 16.84 -3.20
CA LYS A 81 2.35 15.60 -3.84
C LYS A 81 2.17 14.42 -2.89
N GLU A 82 1.67 13.30 -3.39
CA GLU A 82 1.57 12.10 -2.55
C GLU A 82 2.96 11.56 -2.23
N THR A 83 3.12 10.98 -1.04
CA THR A 83 4.38 10.31 -0.71
C THR A 83 4.45 8.97 -1.43
N MET A 84 5.63 8.60 -1.95
CA MET A 84 5.80 7.31 -2.63
C MET A 84 5.44 6.13 -1.72
N ARG A 85 5.70 6.24 -0.41
CA ARG A 85 5.25 5.25 0.58
C ARG A 85 3.75 4.98 0.51
N SER A 86 2.93 6.03 0.44
CA SER A 86 1.47 5.88 0.34
C SER A 86 1.06 5.19 -0.96
N LEU A 87 1.80 5.44 -2.05
CA LEU A 87 1.50 4.88 -3.37
C LEU A 87 2.02 3.45 -3.57
N ASN A 88 3.12 3.09 -2.92
CA ASN A 88 3.68 1.74 -2.91
C ASN A 88 2.94 0.81 -1.91
N GLY A 89 1.90 1.33 -1.26
CA GLY A 89 1.08 0.64 -0.26
C GLY A 89 -0.05 -0.21 -0.86
N ASN A 90 -0.72 -0.95 0.00
CA ASN A 90 -1.94 -1.68 -0.36
C ASN A 90 -3.12 -0.71 -0.46
N GLY A 91 -4.27 -1.21 -0.91
CA GLY A 91 -5.53 -0.46 -0.76
C GLY A 91 -5.74 0.66 -1.77
N LEU A 92 -4.98 0.67 -2.86
CA LEU A 92 -5.22 1.59 -3.96
C LEU A 92 -6.28 1.03 -4.89
N ARG A 93 -7.21 1.89 -5.27
CA ARG A 93 -8.26 1.60 -6.25
C ARG A 93 -8.37 2.78 -7.19
N GLY A 94 -8.73 2.58 -8.45
CA GLY A 94 -8.85 3.72 -9.34
C GLY A 94 -9.25 3.41 -10.77
N ILE A 95 -9.56 4.47 -11.51
CA ILE A 95 -9.88 4.43 -12.93
C ILE A 95 -8.88 5.28 -13.70
N SER A 96 -8.35 4.73 -14.78
CA SER A 96 -7.31 5.37 -15.59
C SER A 96 -7.85 5.85 -16.92
N PHE A 97 -7.39 7.03 -17.34
CA PHE A 97 -7.73 7.68 -18.60
C PHE A 97 -6.46 7.85 -19.42
N GLN A 98 -6.46 7.33 -20.65
CA GLN A 98 -5.38 7.59 -21.59
C GLN A 98 -5.57 8.98 -22.21
N LEU A 99 -4.53 9.81 -22.16
CA LEU A 99 -4.55 11.19 -22.64
C LEU A 99 -3.66 11.38 -23.87
N SER A 100 -3.94 12.42 -24.64
CA SER A 100 -2.94 13.00 -25.53
C SER A 100 -1.84 13.70 -24.72
N GLU A 101 -0.63 13.78 -25.27
CA GLU A 101 0.49 14.49 -24.64
C GLU A 101 0.12 15.94 -24.28
N LYS A 102 -0.57 16.64 -25.20
CA LYS A 102 -1.03 18.01 -24.97
C LYS A 102 -1.97 18.12 -23.76
N GLN A 103 -2.96 17.23 -23.63
CA GLN A 103 -3.86 17.22 -22.47
C GLN A 103 -3.13 16.87 -21.18
N PHE A 104 -2.20 15.92 -21.25
CA PHE A 104 -1.40 15.52 -20.10
C PHE A 104 -0.53 16.68 -19.58
N LEU A 105 0.19 17.36 -20.46
CA LEU A 105 1.02 18.53 -20.11
C LEU A 105 0.17 19.72 -19.65
N SER A 106 -1.00 19.94 -20.26
CA SER A 106 -1.96 20.98 -19.84
C SER A 106 -2.42 20.74 -18.40
N LEU A 107 -2.88 19.52 -18.10
CA LEU A 107 -3.28 19.11 -16.76
C LEU A 107 -2.14 19.24 -15.75
N GLN A 108 -0.92 18.85 -16.13
CA GLN A 108 0.26 19.00 -15.27
C GLN A 108 0.55 20.47 -14.93
N THR A 109 0.55 21.32 -15.95
CA THR A 109 0.77 22.76 -15.79
C THR A 109 -0.31 23.37 -14.90
N ASN A 110 -1.57 23.01 -15.11
CA ASN A 110 -2.70 23.52 -14.35
C ASN A 110 -2.60 23.23 -12.84
N TYR A 111 -2.29 21.98 -12.44
CA TYR A 111 -2.15 21.69 -11.02
C TYR A 111 -0.88 22.31 -10.42
N GLN A 112 0.23 22.36 -11.16
CA GLN A 112 1.48 22.96 -10.68
C GLN A 112 1.31 24.46 -10.43
N GLU A 113 0.64 25.15 -11.35
CA GLU A 113 0.26 26.55 -11.17
C GLU A 113 -0.69 26.72 -9.98
N SER A 114 -1.67 25.83 -9.82
CA SER A 114 -2.58 25.87 -8.67
C SER A 114 -1.82 25.73 -7.35
N MET A 115 -0.90 24.76 -7.25
CA MET A 115 -0.05 24.57 -6.07
C MET A 115 0.79 25.82 -5.76
N LYS A 116 1.40 26.42 -6.80
CA LYS A 116 2.19 27.64 -6.65
C LYS A 116 1.33 28.81 -6.14
N LYS A 117 0.17 29.05 -6.77
CA LYS A 117 -0.79 30.11 -6.39
C LYS A 117 -1.32 29.90 -4.97
N GLU A 118 -1.60 28.65 -4.58
CA GLU A 118 -2.02 28.30 -3.21
C GLU A 118 -0.90 28.61 -2.19
N GLN A 119 0.34 28.23 -2.48
CA GLN A 119 1.48 28.49 -1.57
C GLN A 119 1.81 29.99 -1.44
N GLU A 120 1.73 30.74 -2.54
CA GLU A 120 1.88 32.20 -2.54
C GLU A 120 0.81 32.86 -1.66
N ALA A 121 -0.46 32.48 -1.85
CA ALA A 121 -1.58 32.97 -1.05
C ALA A 121 -1.41 32.63 0.44
N ILE A 122 -1.01 31.39 0.78
CA ILE A 122 -0.78 30.99 2.17
C ILE A 122 0.32 31.83 2.80
N THR A 123 1.42 32.07 2.09
CA THR A 123 2.58 32.83 2.61
C THR A 123 2.20 34.29 2.86
N GLU A 124 1.52 34.91 1.90
CA GLU A 124 0.99 36.27 1.98
C GLU A 124 0.02 36.44 3.15
N LEU A 125 -1.00 35.57 3.24
CA LEU A 125 -2.03 35.64 4.27
C LEU A 125 -1.47 35.33 5.66
N ASN A 126 -0.49 34.42 5.78
CA ASN A 126 0.19 34.18 7.05
C ASN A 126 0.89 35.46 7.56
N ALA A 127 1.58 36.19 6.68
CA ALA A 127 2.23 37.45 7.05
C ALA A 127 1.20 38.53 7.46
N GLU A 128 0.13 38.69 6.69
CA GLU A 128 -0.94 39.65 6.98
C GLU A 128 -1.65 39.34 8.31
N LEU A 129 -2.04 38.08 8.53
CA LEU A 129 -2.73 37.66 9.76
C LEU A 129 -1.82 37.80 10.99
N THR A 130 -0.54 37.46 10.86
CA THR A 130 0.45 37.62 11.94
C THR A 130 0.62 39.10 12.29
N ALA A 131 0.70 40.00 11.30
CA ALA A 131 0.79 41.44 11.52
C ALA A 131 -0.45 42.01 12.24
N ARG A 132 -1.63 41.38 12.04
CA ARG A 132 -2.88 41.72 12.73
C ARG A 132 -3.05 41.04 14.09
N GLY A 133 -2.11 40.19 14.52
CA GLY A 133 -2.22 39.40 15.75
C GLY A 133 -3.30 38.29 15.68
N VAL A 134 -3.71 37.88 14.48
CA VAL A 134 -4.70 36.82 14.26
C VAL A 134 -3.98 35.49 14.00
N PRO A 135 -4.38 34.37 14.63
CA PRO A 135 -3.75 33.08 14.38
C PRO A 135 -3.96 32.63 12.94
N ALA A 136 -2.87 32.27 12.27
CA ALA A 136 -2.88 31.89 10.85
C ALA A 136 -3.18 30.39 10.67
N ASN A 137 -4.46 30.05 10.53
CA ASN A 137 -4.94 28.68 10.37
C ASN A 137 -5.80 28.53 9.10
N GLY A 138 -6.25 27.30 8.81
CA GLY A 138 -6.98 27.00 7.57
C GLY A 138 -8.29 27.79 7.42
N TYR A 139 -8.98 28.09 8.51
CA TYR A 139 -10.21 28.88 8.50
C TYR A 139 -9.94 30.37 8.28
N THR A 140 -9.05 30.97 9.10
CA THR A 140 -8.76 32.42 9.03
C THR A 140 -8.12 32.81 7.70
N ARG A 141 -7.23 31.97 7.15
CA ARG A 141 -6.67 32.18 5.81
C ARG A 141 -7.76 32.15 4.73
N TYR A 142 -8.68 31.20 4.80
CA TYR A 142 -9.71 31.07 3.76
C TYR A 142 -10.70 32.24 3.78
N LEU A 143 -11.09 32.71 4.95
CA LEU A 143 -11.92 33.91 5.07
C LEU A 143 -11.24 35.16 4.51
N ALA A 144 -9.98 35.39 4.89
CA ALA A 144 -9.21 36.53 4.38
C ALA A 144 -9.00 36.45 2.86
N GLU A 145 -8.72 35.27 2.31
CA GLU A 145 -8.62 35.08 0.86
C GLU A 145 -9.95 35.31 0.14
N LYS A 146 -11.08 34.89 0.72
CA LYS A 146 -12.42 35.14 0.17
C LYS A 146 -12.72 36.64 0.12
N GLU A 147 -12.47 37.36 1.20
CA GLU A 147 -12.65 38.82 1.26
C GLU A 147 -11.79 39.52 0.21
N LYS A 148 -10.49 39.17 0.15
CA LYS A 148 -9.56 39.74 -0.82
C LYS A 148 -9.95 39.44 -2.27
N ALA A 149 -10.33 38.19 -2.56
CA ALA A 149 -10.79 37.78 -3.88
C ALA A 149 -12.07 38.53 -4.29
N GLN A 150 -12.98 38.78 -3.35
CA GLN A 150 -14.19 39.57 -3.59
C GLN A 150 -13.86 41.04 -3.90
N LEU A 151 -12.94 41.66 -3.15
CA LEU A 151 -12.47 43.03 -3.40
C LEU A 151 -11.79 43.17 -4.77
N GLU A 152 -11.00 42.17 -5.15
CA GLU A 152 -10.25 42.12 -6.42
C GLU A 152 -11.06 41.55 -7.59
N GLN A 153 -12.36 41.24 -7.39
CA GLN A 153 -13.25 40.63 -8.39
C GLN A 153 -12.69 39.37 -9.07
N ARG A 154 -11.91 38.57 -8.34
CA ARG A 154 -11.33 37.31 -8.82
C ARG A 154 -11.87 36.12 -8.04
N LYS A 155 -11.61 34.91 -8.56
CA LYS A 155 -11.85 33.69 -7.78
C LYS A 155 -10.80 33.56 -6.67
N PRO A 156 -11.16 33.04 -5.49
CA PRO A 156 -10.19 32.67 -4.45
C PRO A 156 -9.14 31.70 -4.99
N ARG A 157 -7.86 31.95 -4.66
CA ARG A 157 -6.73 31.06 -4.96
C ARG A 157 -6.82 29.80 -4.11
N LEU A 158 -7.20 29.95 -2.85
CA LEU A 158 -7.41 28.86 -1.92
C LEU A 158 -8.79 28.22 -2.15
N ARG A 159 -8.82 26.89 -2.30
CA ARG A 159 -10.06 26.13 -2.47
C ARG A 159 -10.58 25.64 -1.12
N PRO A 160 -11.91 25.60 -0.92
CA PRO A 160 -12.47 25.09 0.33
C PRO A 160 -12.03 23.66 0.59
N PHE A 161 -12.00 23.24 1.85
CA PHE A 161 -12.04 21.84 2.23
C PHE A 161 -12.97 21.71 3.43
N HIS A 162 -14.15 21.15 3.19
CA HIS A 162 -15.18 21.00 4.21
C HIS A 162 -16.08 19.80 3.90
N VAL A 163 -16.58 19.18 4.96
CA VAL A 163 -17.59 18.12 4.86
C VAL A 163 -18.87 18.63 5.51
N THR A 164 -19.93 18.74 4.73
CA THR A 164 -21.26 19.12 5.23
C THR A 164 -22.13 17.89 5.35
N MET A 165 -22.92 17.81 6.42
CA MET A 165 -23.98 16.82 6.57
C MET A 165 -25.26 17.56 6.95
N GLN A 166 -26.20 17.66 6.00
CA GLN A 166 -27.51 18.27 6.22
C GLN A 166 -28.58 17.17 6.27
N MET A 167 -29.46 17.20 7.27
CA MET A 167 -30.59 16.27 7.33
C MET A 167 -31.66 16.73 6.32
N THR A 168 -31.98 15.90 5.33
CA THR A 168 -33.08 16.13 4.38
C THR A 168 -34.16 15.05 4.57
N MET A 169 -35.33 15.24 3.95
CA MET A 169 -36.40 14.23 3.96
C MET A 169 -35.98 12.89 3.32
N GLN A 170 -34.88 12.88 2.55
CA GLN A 170 -34.32 11.70 1.88
C GLN A 170 -33.12 11.11 2.64
N GLY A 171 -32.82 11.64 3.83
CA GLY A 171 -31.68 11.27 4.67
C GLY A 171 -30.60 12.36 4.72
N PHE A 172 -29.42 11.99 5.20
CA PHE A 172 -28.29 12.91 5.27
C PHE A 172 -27.76 13.22 3.86
N ASP A 173 -27.69 14.51 3.54
CA ASP A 173 -27.15 15.08 2.31
C ASP A 173 -25.77 15.69 2.59
N SER A 174 -24.82 15.39 1.71
CA SER A 174 -23.48 15.96 1.72
C SER A 174 -23.08 16.60 0.40
N SER A 175 -24.04 16.85 -0.48
CA SER A 175 -23.86 17.45 -1.80
C SER A 175 -23.14 18.81 -1.76
N ALA A 176 -23.24 19.52 -0.64
CA ALA A 176 -22.53 20.78 -0.41
C ALA A 176 -21.08 20.61 0.06
N SER A 177 -20.58 19.38 0.26
CA SER A 177 -19.19 19.14 0.70
C SER A 177 -18.22 19.45 -0.43
N TYR A 178 -17.00 19.84 -0.07
CA TYR A 178 -15.90 19.96 -1.01
C TYR A 178 -14.63 19.37 -0.40
N THR A 179 -14.14 18.29 -1.00
CA THR A 179 -13.12 17.42 -0.42
C THR A 179 -12.00 17.11 -1.42
N CYS A 180 -11.11 16.20 -1.06
CA CYS A 180 -10.08 15.69 -1.97
C CYS A 180 -10.64 15.05 -3.24
N LYS A 181 -11.82 14.44 -3.12
CA LYS A 181 -12.57 13.85 -4.24
C LYS A 181 -12.99 14.91 -5.24
N ASP A 182 -13.63 15.98 -4.78
CA ASP A 182 -14.12 17.06 -5.61
C ASP A 182 -12.97 17.76 -6.34
N ARG A 183 -11.89 18.06 -5.61
CA ARG A 183 -10.72 18.74 -6.19
C ARG A 183 -10.04 17.90 -7.27
N ALA A 184 -9.90 16.59 -7.07
CA ALA A 184 -9.32 15.70 -8.08
C ALA A 184 -10.20 15.63 -9.34
N LEU A 185 -11.52 15.57 -9.17
CA LEU A 185 -12.47 15.52 -10.29
C LEU A 185 -12.58 16.85 -11.03
N ASP A 186 -12.47 17.99 -10.34
CA ASP A 186 -12.45 19.32 -10.97
C ASP A 186 -11.30 19.41 -11.98
N PHE A 187 -10.10 18.94 -11.62
CA PHE A 187 -8.96 18.91 -12.54
C PHE A 187 -9.23 18.06 -13.79
N LEU A 188 -9.84 16.88 -13.63
CA LEU A 188 -10.17 16.03 -14.78
C LEU A 188 -11.28 16.64 -15.64
N TYR A 189 -12.24 17.32 -15.03
CA TYR A 189 -13.36 17.94 -15.71
C TYR A 189 -12.94 19.20 -16.48
N ASP A 190 -12.14 20.07 -15.85
CA ASP A 190 -11.67 21.33 -16.44
C ASP A 190 -10.82 21.08 -17.71
N GLU A 191 -10.09 19.95 -17.77
CA GLU A 191 -9.30 19.53 -18.94
C GLU A 191 -10.09 18.67 -19.95
N GLY A 192 -11.40 18.49 -19.74
CA GLY A 192 -12.28 17.73 -20.61
C GLY A 192 -11.98 16.23 -20.69
N ILE A 193 -11.33 15.67 -19.65
CA ILE A 193 -10.98 14.24 -19.58
C ILE A 193 -12.19 13.41 -19.18
N ILE A 194 -13.00 13.95 -18.27
CA ILE A 194 -14.28 13.37 -17.86
C ILE A 194 -15.43 14.31 -18.22
N ASN A 195 -16.59 13.73 -18.48
CA ASN A 195 -17.82 14.49 -18.66
C ASN A 195 -18.57 14.67 -17.34
N GLU A 196 -19.60 15.52 -17.35
CA GLU A 196 -20.40 15.82 -16.16
C GLU A 196 -21.14 14.58 -15.63
N ALA A 197 -21.52 13.64 -16.50
CA ALA A 197 -22.21 12.42 -16.08
C ALA A 197 -21.29 11.53 -15.23
N LEU A 198 -20.04 11.30 -15.67
CA LEU A 198 -19.05 10.54 -14.92
C LEU A 198 -18.63 11.27 -13.63
N ARG A 199 -18.47 12.60 -13.69
CA ARG A 199 -18.19 13.41 -12.51
C ARG A 199 -19.28 13.23 -11.44
N LYS A 200 -20.56 13.33 -11.82
CA LYS A 200 -21.71 13.11 -10.92
C LYS A 200 -21.78 11.68 -10.37
N GLN A 201 -21.49 10.67 -11.20
CA GLN A 201 -21.43 9.27 -10.75
C GLN A 201 -20.37 9.04 -9.68
N ILE A 202 -19.21 9.69 -9.82
CA ILE A 202 -18.15 9.58 -8.82
C ILE A 202 -18.54 10.35 -7.57
N ILE A 203 -19.00 11.62 -7.68
CA ILE A 203 -19.33 12.50 -6.53
C ILE A 203 -20.48 11.94 -5.67
N ALA A 204 -21.58 11.49 -6.28
CA ALA A 204 -22.81 10.97 -5.66
C ALA A 204 -23.33 11.75 -4.42
N GLY A 205 -24.54 12.32 -4.51
CA GLY A 205 -25.06 13.29 -3.53
C GLY A 205 -25.61 12.76 -2.19
N LYS A 206 -25.27 11.54 -1.73
CA LYS A 206 -25.70 11.08 -0.38
C LYS A 206 -24.55 11.25 0.62
N ALA A 207 -24.87 11.49 1.89
CA ALA A 207 -23.86 11.70 2.94
C ALA A 207 -22.82 10.57 3.09
N GLY A 208 -23.22 9.33 2.80
CA GLY A 208 -22.28 8.22 2.72
C GLY A 208 -21.17 8.51 1.72
N HIS A 209 -21.49 9.11 0.57
CA HIS A 209 -20.60 9.28 -0.57
C HIS A 209 -19.76 10.56 -0.62
N ALA A 210 -19.89 11.46 0.37
CA ALA A 210 -18.95 12.59 0.50
C ALA A 210 -17.49 12.13 0.63
N PHE A 211 -17.29 10.91 1.09
CA PHE A 211 -15.99 10.35 1.37
C PHE A 211 -15.49 9.45 0.23
N PRO A 212 -14.20 9.51 -0.12
CA PRO A 212 -13.59 8.73 -1.18
C PRO A 212 -13.93 7.24 -1.18
N ARG A 213 -14.09 6.61 0.00
CA ARG A 213 -14.40 5.18 0.13
C ARG A 213 -15.79 4.79 -0.38
N PHE A 214 -16.75 5.70 -0.30
CA PHE A 214 -18.15 5.40 -0.60
C PHE A 214 -18.49 6.08 -1.93
N HIS A 215 -18.56 5.32 -3.00
CA HIS A 215 -18.95 5.81 -4.33
C HIS A 215 -19.75 4.73 -5.03
N ASP A 216 -20.62 5.14 -5.96
CA ASP A 216 -21.51 4.21 -6.67
C ASP A 216 -20.80 3.45 -7.81
N LEU A 217 -19.55 3.81 -8.10
CA LEU A 217 -18.73 3.16 -9.11
C LEU A 217 -17.93 1.99 -8.51
N ALA A 218 -17.80 0.85 -9.17
CA ALA A 218 -16.81 -0.15 -8.74
C ALA A 218 -15.42 0.30 -9.23
N LEU A 219 -14.52 0.70 -8.33
CA LEU A 219 -13.13 1.03 -8.69
C LEU A 219 -12.27 -0.22 -8.58
N PRO A 220 -11.61 -0.66 -9.68
CA PRO A 220 -10.76 -1.83 -9.64
C PRO A 220 -9.56 -1.58 -8.73
N PRO A 221 -9.09 -2.62 -8.02
CA PRO A 221 -7.86 -2.54 -7.25
C PRO A 221 -6.66 -2.34 -8.18
N LEU A 222 -5.68 -1.58 -7.72
CA LEU A 222 -4.42 -1.39 -8.43
C LEU A 222 -3.24 -1.55 -7.48
N ARG A 223 -2.10 -1.95 -8.03
CA ARG A 223 -0.85 -2.14 -7.29
C ARG A 223 0.28 -1.46 -8.03
N LEU A 224 1.02 -0.64 -7.30
CA LEU A 224 2.25 -0.03 -7.75
C LEU A 224 3.44 -0.68 -7.04
N ILE A 225 4.61 -0.52 -7.62
CA ILE A 225 5.86 -1.05 -7.08
C ILE A 225 6.99 -0.05 -7.23
N SER A 226 7.67 0.25 -6.12
CA SER A 226 8.87 1.07 -6.14
C SER A 226 10.11 0.23 -6.45
N THR A 227 11.04 0.79 -7.21
CA THR A 227 12.37 0.24 -7.44
C THR A 227 13.44 1.16 -6.87
N GLY A 228 14.58 0.61 -6.48
CA GLY A 228 15.68 1.32 -5.83
C GLY A 228 15.71 1.13 -4.31
N GLU A 229 16.73 1.68 -3.66
CA GLU A 229 16.94 1.52 -2.22
C GLU A 229 16.03 2.44 -1.41
N PRO A 230 15.31 1.94 -0.41
CA PRO A 230 14.50 2.77 0.49
C PRO A 230 15.37 3.62 1.42
N GLU A 231 14.79 4.71 1.91
CA GLU A 231 15.43 5.61 2.87
C GLU A 231 15.05 5.27 4.32
N GLU A 232 16.00 5.49 5.24
CA GLU A 232 15.78 5.34 6.68
C GLU A 232 14.83 6.43 7.20
N HIS A 233 13.76 6.02 7.87
CA HIS A 233 12.83 6.90 8.54
C HIS A 233 12.64 6.47 10.00
N ARG A 234 12.87 7.43 10.91
CA ARG A 234 12.57 7.24 12.33
C ARG A 234 11.22 7.83 12.66
N SER A 235 10.32 7.00 13.19
CA SER A 235 9.07 7.49 13.76
C SER A 235 9.31 8.32 15.02
N LYS A 236 8.30 9.11 15.42
CA LYS A 236 8.31 9.84 16.71
C LYS A 236 8.51 8.94 17.93
N ARG A 237 8.20 7.63 17.81
CA ARG A 237 8.38 6.62 18.87
C ARG A 237 9.74 5.92 18.81
N GLY A 238 10.64 6.33 17.91
CA GLY A 238 11.98 5.76 17.75
C GLY A 238 12.05 4.48 16.92
N HIS A 239 10.93 3.95 16.43
CA HIS A 239 10.95 2.82 15.50
C HIS A 239 11.54 3.23 14.16
N LEU A 240 12.44 2.38 13.66
CA LEU A 240 13.11 2.49 12.37
C LEU A 240 12.27 1.84 11.28
N PHE A 241 12.08 2.55 10.18
CA PHE A 241 11.39 2.07 8.98
C PHE A 241 12.23 2.39 7.76
N HIS A 242 12.14 1.57 6.72
CA HIS A 242 12.72 1.86 5.42
C HIS A 242 11.58 2.12 4.44
N ASN A 243 11.49 3.34 3.90
CA ASN A 243 10.43 3.70 2.95
C ASN A 243 11.01 4.22 1.63
N PRO A 244 10.37 3.93 0.50
CA PRO A 244 10.78 4.49 -0.78
C PRO A 244 10.44 5.99 -0.85
N VAL A 245 11.30 6.75 -1.53
CA VAL A 245 11.21 8.21 -1.70
C VAL A 245 11.41 8.60 -3.16
N TRP A 246 10.68 9.61 -3.64
CA TRP A 246 10.72 10.06 -5.03
C TRP A 246 12.12 10.45 -5.55
N GLN A 247 13.01 10.90 -4.67
CA GLN A 247 14.35 11.35 -5.04
C GLN A 247 15.31 10.20 -5.39
N LYS A 248 15.05 8.99 -4.87
CA LYS A 248 15.96 7.84 -4.98
C LYS A 248 15.32 6.64 -5.69
N ASN A 249 14.00 6.65 -5.82
CA ASN A 249 13.23 5.51 -6.29
C ASN A 249 12.38 5.91 -7.49
N GLN A 250 12.08 4.92 -8.33
CA GLN A 250 11.08 5.03 -9.39
C GLN A 250 9.88 4.16 -9.04
N LEU A 251 8.69 4.59 -9.43
CA LEU A 251 7.44 3.90 -9.12
C LEU A 251 6.79 3.42 -10.42
N PHE A 252 6.40 2.15 -10.48
CA PHE A 252 5.84 1.53 -11.67
C PHE A 252 4.51 0.85 -11.38
N TRP A 253 3.70 0.67 -12.42
CA TRP A 253 2.51 -0.18 -12.34
C TRP A 253 2.90 -1.65 -12.28
N ALA A 254 2.41 -2.36 -11.25
CA ALA A 254 2.51 -3.81 -11.15
C ALA A 254 1.23 -4.50 -11.67
N THR A 255 0.06 -3.90 -11.47
CA THR A 255 -1.19 -4.37 -12.08
C THR A 255 -1.39 -3.75 -13.46
N LEU A 256 -2.06 -4.47 -14.36
CA LEU A 256 -2.51 -3.87 -15.62
C LEU A 256 -3.41 -2.65 -15.39
N ILE A 257 -3.26 -1.65 -16.25
CA ILE A 257 -4.24 -0.59 -16.37
C ILE A 257 -5.49 -1.19 -17.02
N LEU A 258 -6.48 -1.52 -16.19
CA LEU A 258 -7.74 -2.08 -16.64
C LEU A 258 -8.58 -1.02 -17.37
N LYS A 259 -9.11 -1.42 -18.52
CA LYS A 259 -10.26 -0.73 -19.15
C LYS A 259 -11.52 -1.26 -18.49
N GLN A 260 -12.56 -0.43 -18.35
CA GLN A 260 -13.77 -0.67 -17.53
C GLN A 260 -14.50 -2.03 -17.72
N ASP A 261 -14.19 -2.83 -18.76
CA ASP A 261 -14.98 -3.97 -19.19
C ASP A 261 -14.36 -5.38 -18.95
N LYS A 262 -13.29 -5.56 -18.15
CA LYS A 262 -12.67 -6.89 -17.91
C LYS A 262 -12.31 -7.13 -16.44
N ASN A 263 -13.03 -8.01 -15.74
CA ASN A 263 -13.01 -8.03 -14.26
C ASN A 263 -12.69 -9.35 -13.53
N ALA A 264 -12.83 -10.56 -14.09
CA ALA A 264 -12.68 -11.78 -13.26
C ALA A 264 -11.21 -12.15 -12.99
N ASP A 265 -10.43 -12.49 -14.03
CA ASP A 265 -9.04 -12.96 -13.87
C ASP A 265 -8.10 -11.88 -13.28
N ALA A 266 -8.44 -10.61 -13.51
CA ALA A 266 -7.66 -9.48 -13.01
C ALA A 266 -7.70 -9.33 -11.47
N GLU A 267 -8.73 -9.88 -10.82
CA GLU A 267 -8.85 -9.80 -9.36
C GLU A 267 -7.96 -10.84 -8.66
N GLU A 268 -7.87 -12.06 -9.20
CA GLU A 268 -6.98 -13.11 -8.69
C GLU A 268 -5.51 -12.69 -8.83
N ASP A 269 -5.11 -12.24 -10.03
CA ASP A 269 -3.78 -11.70 -10.30
C ASP A 269 -3.42 -10.57 -9.32
N TYR A 270 -4.38 -9.69 -8.97
CA TYR A 270 -4.17 -8.63 -7.98
C TYR A 270 -3.87 -9.18 -6.58
N TYR A 271 -4.60 -10.18 -6.10
CA TYR A 271 -4.36 -10.73 -4.76
C TYR A 271 -3.01 -11.45 -4.66
N ASP A 272 -2.62 -12.16 -5.70
CA ASP A 272 -1.28 -12.77 -5.80
C ASP A 272 -0.18 -11.72 -5.77
N LEU A 273 -0.32 -10.65 -6.57
CA LEU A 273 0.59 -9.51 -6.57
C LEU A 273 0.62 -8.81 -5.21
N LYS A 274 -0.54 -8.57 -4.59
CA LYS A 274 -0.64 -7.99 -3.25
C LYS A 274 0.15 -8.83 -2.25
N PHE A 275 -0.08 -10.15 -2.25
CA PHE A 275 0.58 -11.06 -1.33
C PHE A 275 2.11 -11.06 -1.50
N ILE A 276 2.60 -11.27 -2.73
CA ILE A 276 4.04 -11.37 -2.97
C ILE A 276 4.77 -10.07 -2.71
N LEU A 277 4.21 -8.92 -3.12
CA LEU A 277 4.86 -7.62 -2.95
C LEU A 277 4.90 -7.19 -1.47
N ASN A 278 3.88 -7.54 -0.69
CA ASN A 278 3.92 -7.35 0.77
C ASN A 278 5.01 -8.21 1.41
N ARG A 279 5.16 -9.45 0.95
CA ARG A 279 6.19 -10.36 1.45
C ARG A 279 7.61 -9.88 1.09
N ILE A 280 7.80 -9.29 -0.10
CA ILE A 280 9.05 -8.61 -0.48
C ILE A 280 9.34 -7.48 0.51
N ALA A 281 8.41 -6.53 0.68
CA ALA A 281 8.61 -5.39 1.58
C ALA A 281 8.86 -5.81 3.04
N GLN A 282 8.20 -6.88 3.52
CA GLN A 282 8.45 -7.44 4.86
C GLN A 282 9.86 -8.04 4.97
N MET A 283 10.29 -8.79 3.95
CA MET A 283 11.62 -9.40 3.91
C MET A 283 12.73 -8.35 3.84
N GLU A 284 12.57 -7.32 3.01
CA GLU A 284 13.50 -6.18 2.95
C GLU A 284 13.65 -5.54 4.33
N ASN A 285 12.53 -5.19 4.98
CA ASN A 285 12.55 -4.59 6.31
C ASN A 285 13.21 -5.51 7.36
N ALA A 286 12.95 -6.82 7.32
CA ALA A 286 13.58 -7.77 8.24
C ALA A 286 15.10 -7.83 8.05
N LEU A 287 15.57 -7.89 6.79
CA LEU A 287 17.00 -7.89 6.47
C LEU A 287 17.67 -6.59 6.91
N TYR A 288 17.06 -5.44 6.67
CA TYR A 288 17.56 -4.16 7.16
C TYR A 288 17.68 -4.12 8.68
N GLN A 289 16.68 -4.62 9.41
CA GLN A 289 16.71 -4.64 10.88
C GLN A 289 17.86 -5.50 11.42
N ILE A 290 18.12 -6.66 10.81
CA ILE A 290 19.25 -7.52 11.20
C ILE A 290 20.58 -6.85 10.86
N LEU A 291 20.70 -6.21 9.69
CA LEU A 291 21.93 -5.55 9.25
C LEU A 291 22.25 -4.27 10.05
N ASP A 292 21.24 -3.56 10.55
CA ASP A 292 21.40 -2.42 11.47
C ASP A 292 21.93 -2.86 12.84
N LYS A 293 21.46 -4.02 13.33
CA LYS A 293 21.84 -4.59 14.64
C LYS A 293 22.25 -6.05 14.50
N PRO A 294 23.48 -6.32 14.01
CA PRO A 294 23.94 -7.66 13.65
C PRO A 294 24.34 -8.51 14.87
N SER A 295 23.44 -8.69 15.84
CA SER A 295 23.69 -9.55 17.00
C SER A 295 23.56 -11.02 16.60
N GLY A 296 24.57 -11.84 16.90
CA GLY A 296 24.52 -13.29 16.69
C GLY A 296 24.88 -13.78 15.29
N PHE A 297 25.40 -12.91 14.42
CA PHE A 297 25.84 -13.26 13.06
C PHE A 297 27.36 -13.10 12.90
N ALA A 298 28.00 -14.09 12.29
CA ALA A 298 29.39 -14.04 11.90
C ALA A 298 29.60 -13.15 10.64
N PRO A 299 30.83 -12.64 10.37
CA PRO A 299 31.07 -11.74 9.24
C PRO A 299 30.68 -12.29 7.87
N ASN A 300 30.88 -13.59 7.64
CA ASN A 300 30.47 -14.29 6.42
C ASN A 300 28.93 -14.35 6.30
N GLU A 301 28.22 -14.58 7.39
CA GLU A 301 26.75 -14.59 7.42
C GLU A 301 26.19 -13.20 7.14
N LEU A 302 26.79 -12.14 7.70
CA LEU A 302 26.43 -10.75 7.39
C LEU A 302 26.66 -10.40 5.92
N HIS A 303 27.74 -10.89 5.32
CA HIS A 303 27.98 -10.74 3.89
C HIS A 303 26.87 -11.43 3.07
N GLN A 304 26.46 -12.64 3.46
CA GLN A 304 25.35 -13.35 2.82
C GLN A 304 24.03 -12.60 2.97
N LEU A 305 23.72 -12.03 4.13
CA LEU A 305 22.51 -11.24 4.32
C LEU A 305 22.45 -10.00 3.42
N ARG A 306 23.58 -9.29 3.22
CA ARG A 306 23.65 -8.16 2.28
C ARG A 306 23.38 -8.59 0.84
N ILE A 307 23.86 -9.76 0.45
CA ILE A 307 23.61 -10.33 -0.86
C ILE A 307 22.12 -10.68 -1.00
N GLN A 308 21.52 -11.31 0.00
CA GLN A 308 20.10 -11.61 -0.02
C GLN A 308 19.27 -10.32 -0.07
N LEU A 309 19.66 -9.26 0.64
CA LEU A 309 19.03 -7.95 0.54
C LEU A 309 19.05 -7.42 -0.90
N LYS A 310 20.20 -7.45 -1.58
CA LYS A 310 20.29 -7.06 -3.00
C LYS A 310 19.36 -7.90 -3.88
N ARG A 311 19.31 -9.22 -3.67
CA ARG A 311 18.43 -10.12 -4.43
C ARG A 311 16.96 -9.80 -4.20
N VAL A 312 16.57 -9.54 -2.95
CA VAL A 312 15.19 -9.17 -2.60
C VAL A 312 14.82 -7.82 -3.22
N HIS A 313 15.68 -6.79 -3.14
CA HIS A 313 15.47 -5.52 -3.83
C HIS A 313 15.25 -5.72 -5.33
N ASN A 314 16.04 -6.60 -5.95
CA ASN A 314 15.95 -6.86 -7.38
C ASN A 314 14.66 -7.57 -7.79
N LEU A 315 13.90 -8.17 -6.86
CA LEU A 315 12.59 -8.74 -7.16
C LEU A 315 11.59 -7.68 -7.64
N ALA A 316 11.74 -6.42 -7.22
CA ALA A 316 10.85 -5.35 -7.67
C ALA A 316 10.87 -5.18 -9.19
N PHE A 317 12.02 -5.39 -9.84
CA PHE A 317 12.14 -5.31 -11.30
C PHE A 317 11.41 -6.43 -12.04
N LEU A 318 11.15 -7.58 -11.40
CA LEU A 318 10.34 -8.63 -12.02
C LEU A 318 8.89 -8.18 -12.26
N PHE A 319 8.39 -7.29 -11.40
CA PHE A 319 6.99 -6.89 -11.39
C PHE A 319 6.75 -5.47 -11.93
N ASN A 320 7.76 -4.76 -12.45
CA ASN A 320 7.58 -3.40 -12.96
C ASN A 320 6.91 -3.34 -14.36
N LYS A 321 6.78 -4.49 -15.03
CA LYS A 321 6.07 -4.64 -16.31
C LYS A 321 4.71 -5.26 -16.09
N ALA A 322 3.70 -4.41 -15.86
CA ALA A 322 2.33 -4.83 -15.60
C ALA A 322 1.77 -5.89 -16.59
N HIS A 323 2.12 -5.83 -17.88
CA HIS A 323 1.63 -6.78 -18.88
C HIS A 323 2.22 -8.19 -18.76
N LEU A 324 3.34 -8.35 -18.05
CA LEU A 324 3.92 -9.66 -17.73
C LEU A 324 3.37 -10.24 -16.41
N ASN A 325 2.65 -9.44 -15.65
CA ASN A 325 2.11 -9.84 -14.35
C ASN A 325 0.69 -10.40 -14.49
N GLN A 326 0.51 -11.29 -15.47
CA GLN A 326 -0.75 -12.00 -15.70
C GLN A 326 -0.52 -13.46 -16.08
N GLY A 327 -1.50 -14.31 -15.72
CA GLY A 327 -1.57 -15.70 -16.15
C GLY A 327 -0.25 -16.47 -15.91
N LYS A 328 0.21 -17.23 -16.91
CA LYS A 328 1.41 -18.07 -16.78
C LYS A 328 2.67 -17.25 -16.42
N LYS A 329 2.83 -16.05 -16.96
CA LYS A 329 4.03 -15.25 -16.74
C LYS A 329 4.09 -14.70 -15.31
N LEU A 330 2.93 -14.32 -14.74
CA LEU A 330 2.83 -14.02 -13.32
C LEU A 330 3.28 -15.20 -12.47
N GLN A 331 2.78 -16.41 -12.75
CA GLN A 331 3.13 -17.60 -11.97
C GLN A 331 4.63 -17.91 -12.02
N GLU A 332 5.30 -17.69 -13.16
CA GLU A 332 6.78 -17.77 -13.26
C GLU A 332 7.49 -16.73 -12.39
N HIS A 333 7.01 -15.48 -12.38
CA HIS A 333 7.56 -14.41 -11.54
C HIS A 333 7.33 -14.70 -10.05
N LEU A 334 6.13 -15.16 -9.67
CA LEU A 334 5.79 -15.56 -8.31
C LEU A 334 6.71 -16.68 -7.82
N ALA A 335 6.87 -17.76 -8.60
CA ALA A 335 7.76 -18.86 -8.23
C ALA A 335 9.22 -18.41 -8.07
N THR A 336 9.69 -17.50 -8.92
CA THR A 336 11.04 -16.92 -8.83
C THR A 336 11.19 -16.09 -7.56
N ALA A 337 10.23 -15.20 -7.27
CA ALA A 337 10.22 -14.38 -6.07
C ALA A 337 10.15 -15.25 -4.81
N GLU A 338 9.30 -16.28 -4.78
CA GLU A 338 9.21 -17.20 -3.66
C GLU A 338 10.51 -17.95 -3.40
N LYS A 339 11.22 -18.41 -4.45
CA LYS A 339 12.54 -19.04 -4.29
C LYS A 339 13.49 -18.08 -3.58
N VAL A 340 13.62 -16.84 -4.05
CA VAL A 340 14.51 -15.83 -3.46
C VAL A 340 14.10 -15.50 -2.02
N LEU A 341 12.82 -15.27 -1.76
CA LEU A 341 12.31 -14.94 -0.42
C LEU A 341 12.49 -16.09 0.57
N ASN A 342 12.34 -17.34 0.15
CA ASN A 342 12.58 -18.50 1.00
C ASN A 342 14.06 -18.66 1.33
N VAL A 343 14.96 -18.42 0.35
CA VAL A 343 16.42 -18.43 0.58
C VAL A 343 16.84 -17.31 1.52
N ALA A 344 16.30 -16.10 1.35
CA ALA A 344 16.53 -14.97 2.25
C ALA A 344 16.03 -15.27 3.67
N ALA A 345 14.84 -15.84 3.82
CA ALA A 345 14.29 -16.27 5.10
C ALA A 345 15.22 -17.26 5.81
N LEU A 346 15.71 -18.27 5.09
CA LEU A 346 16.62 -19.27 5.65
C LEU A 346 17.97 -18.65 6.04
N ALA A 347 18.49 -17.69 5.26
CA ALA A 347 19.74 -17.00 5.57
C ALA A 347 19.70 -16.18 6.87
N MET A 348 18.50 -15.73 7.29
CA MET A 348 18.30 -15.05 8.58
C MET A 348 18.27 -16.02 9.78
N GLU A 349 18.25 -17.34 9.54
CA GLU A 349 18.20 -18.39 10.57
C GLU A 349 19.46 -19.29 10.48
N PRO A 350 20.68 -18.78 10.75
CA PRO A 350 21.93 -19.53 10.57
C PRO A 350 21.96 -20.83 11.39
N GLU A 351 21.40 -20.81 12.61
CA GLU A 351 21.26 -22.00 13.45
C GLU A 351 20.47 -23.11 12.76
N ARG A 352 19.42 -22.75 12.01
CA ARG A 352 18.59 -23.73 11.31
C ARG A 352 19.31 -24.35 10.12
N ILE A 353 20.12 -23.58 9.39
CA ILE A 353 20.95 -24.09 8.29
C ILE A 353 21.93 -25.17 8.80
N ASN A 354 22.55 -24.90 9.95
CA ASN A 354 23.59 -25.73 10.55
C ASN A 354 23.04 -26.85 11.45
N SER A 355 21.75 -26.81 11.80
CA SER A 355 21.10 -27.82 12.63
C SER A 355 21.06 -29.20 11.96
N THR A 356 21.22 -30.25 12.77
CA THR A 356 20.95 -31.63 12.35
C THR A 356 19.45 -31.87 12.22
N PHE A 357 19.04 -32.95 11.53
CA PHE A 357 17.64 -33.36 11.46
C PHE A 357 17.01 -33.49 12.86
N PHE A 358 17.72 -34.09 13.81
CA PHE A 358 17.23 -34.30 15.17
C PHE A 358 16.93 -32.98 15.90
N MET A 359 17.81 -31.97 15.76
CA MET A 359 17.57 -30.67 16.37
C MET A 359 16.35 -29.98 15.77
N ARG A 360 16.15 -30.06 14.44
CA ARG A 360 14.94 -29.52 13.80
C ARG A 360 13.68 -30.25 14.22
N ALA A 361 13.72 -31.58 14.27
CA ALA A 361 12.64 -32.40 14.76
C ALA A 361 12.26 -32.05 16.21
N TYR A 362 13.26 -31.80 17.07
CA TYR A 362 13.03 -31.39 18.45
C TYR A 362 12.36 -30.01 18.58
N THR A 363 12.76 -29.05 17.74
CA THR A 363 12.19 -27.69 17.73
C THR A 363 10.86 -27.57 16.96
N SER A 364 10.47 -28.57 16.17
CA SER A 364 9.23 -28.52 15.39
C SER A 364 8.00 -28.72 16.29
N ILE A 365 7.10 -27.73 16.27
CA ILE A 365 5.80 -27.80 16.95
C ILE A 365 4.97 -28.97 16.41
N ALA A 366 5.01 -29.21 15.11
CA ALA A 366 4.32 -30.34 14.49
C ALA A 366 4.84 -31.67 15.03
N MET A 367 6.17 -31.83 15.16
CA MET A 367 6.75 -33.05 15.73
C MET A 367 6.43 -33.20 17.22
N GLN A 368 6.50 -32.13 18.00
CA GLN A 368 6.08 -32.15 19.42
C GLN A 368 4.60 -32.55 19.57
N SER A 369 3.73 -32.06 18.68
CA SER A 369 2.31 -32.42 18.66
C SER A 369 2.11 -33.89 18.29
N ALA A 370 2.90 -34.41 17.35
CA ALA A 370 2.89 -35.84 17.02
C ALA A 370 3.35 -36.71 18.21
N LEU A 371 4.39 -36.31 18.93
CA LEU A 371 4.88 -37.02 20.12
C LEU A 371 3.81 -37.03 21.24
N LEU A 372 3.13 -35.91 21.46
CA LEU A 372 2.00 -35.83 22.40
C LEU A 372 0.84 -36.73 21.97
N GLY A 373 0.53 -36.77 20.67
CA GLY A 373 -0.48 -37.67 20.13
C GLY A 373 -0.12 -39.15 20.33
N LEU A 374 1.15 -39.54 20.12
CA LEU A 374 1.64 -40.89 20.41
C LEU A 374 1.52 -41.25 21.90
N LEU A 375 1.87 -40.31 22.79
CA LEU A 375 1.66 -40.47 24.23
C LEU A 375 0.17 -40.65 24.57
N ALA A 376 -0.71 -39.86 23.95
CA ALA A 376 -2.15 -39.97 24.15
C ALA A 376 -2.72 -41.30 23.64
N ILE A 377 -2.21 -41.84 22.53
CA ILE A 377 -2.55 -43.20 22.04
C ILE A 377 -2.16 -44.24 23.09
N LEU A 378 -0.93 -44.14 23.62
CA LEU A 378 -0.42 -45.06 24.64
C LEU A 378 -1.28 -45.02 25.91
N LEU A 379 -1.63 -43.84 26.40
CA LEU A 379 -2.51 -43.68 27.55
C LEU A 379 -3.94 -44.19 27.26
N SER A 380 -4.48 -43.89 26.08
CA SER A 380 -5.81 -44.36 25.66
C SER A 380 -5.88 -45.89 25.54
N SER A 381 -4.76 -46.54 25.22
CA SER A 381 -4.69 -48.00 25.19
C SER A 381 -4.93 -48.64 26.56
N THR A 382 -4.57 -47.96 27.65
CA THR A 382 -4.87 -48.42 29.01
C THR A 382 -6.34 -48.28 29.36
N LEU A 383 -7.01 -47.23 28.83
CA LEU A 383 -8.45 -47.01 29.00
C LEU A 383 -9.31 -48.02 28.22
N LEU A 384 -8.76 -48.70 27.20
CA LEU A 384 -9.48 -49.75 26.49
C LEU A 384 -9.93 -50.88 27.41
N PHE A 385 -9.20 -51.14 28.51
CA PHE A 385 -9.54 -52.17 29.49
C PHE A 385 -10.55 -51.72 30.55
N ILE A 386 -10.69 -50.40 30.76
CA ILE A 386 -11.52 -49.81 31.82
C ILE A 386 -12.84 -49.30 31.26
N ALA A 387 -12.79 -48.59 30.13
CA ALA A 387 -13.93 -47.97 29.46
C ALA A 387 -13.73 -48.07 27.93
N PRO A 388 -14.00 -49.23 27.31
CA PRO A 388 -13.66 -49.50 25.91
C PRO A 388 -14.17 -48.43 24.92
N PRO A 389 -15.42 -47.95 24.99
CA PRO A 389 -15.91 -46.92 24.06
C PRO A 389 -15.07 -45.64 24.13
N VAL A 390 -14.73 -45.19 25.34
CA VAL A 390 -13.92 -43.98 25.56
C VAL A 390 -12.48 -44.20 25.08
N GLY A 391 -11.88 -45.36 25.40
CA GLY A 391 -10.55 -45.72 24.94
C GLY A 391 -10.43 -45.79 23.42
N ILE A 392 -11.42 -46.37 22.73
CA ILE A 392 -11.47 -46.44 21.25
C ILE A 392 -11.57 -45.05 20.65
N THR A 393 -12.48 -44.21 21.15
CA THR A 393 -12.65 -42.84 20.65
C THR A 393 -11.39 -42.01 20.83
N LEU A 394 -10.79 -42.00 22.03
CA LEU A 394 -9.58 -41.24 22.31
C LEU A 394 -8.38 -41.74 21.50
N CYS A 395 -8.23 -43.06 21.35
CA CYS A 395 -7.17 -43.65 20.52
C CYS A 395 -7.32 -43.23 19.05
N THR A 396 -8.55 -43.25 18.52
CA THR A 396 -8.83 -42.85 17.13
C THR A 396 -8.51 -41.38 16.89
N LEU A 397 -8.99 -40.49 17.77
CA LEU A 397 -8.72 -39.05 17.67
C LEU A 397 -7.22 -38.73 17.80
N SER A 398 -6.54 -39.35 18.77
CA SER A 398 -5.11 -39.17 18.98
C SER A 398 -4.28 -39.69 17.79
N THR A 399 -4.71 -40.78 17.17
CA THR A 399 -4.09 -41.31 15.94
C THR A 399 -4.25 -40.33 14.78
N LEU A 400 -5.45 -39.78 14.58
CA LEU A 400 -5.71 -38.84 13.49
C LEU A 400 -4.87 -37.57 13.63
N GLU A 401 -4.81 -37.00 14.85
CA GLU A 401 -3.98 -35.82 15.14
C GLU A 401 -2.48 -36.12 15.02
N THR A 402 -2.03 -37.30 15.45
CA THR A 402 -0.63 -37.74 15.28
C THR A 402 -0.27 -37.81 13.80
N VAL A 403 -1.08 -38.50 12.99
CA VAL A 403 -0.84 -38.66 11.54
C VAL A 403 -0.83 -37.29 10.85
N ARG A 404 -1.79 -36.42 11.18
CA ARG A 404 -1.84 -35.05 10.65
C ARG A 404 -0.59 -34.25 11.02
N SER A 405 -0.12 -34.37 12.25
CA SER A 405 1.06 -33.67 12.75
C SER A 405 2.36 -34.20 12.13
N LEU A 406 2.50 -35.51 11.98
CA LEU A 406 3.61 -36.14 11.26
C LEU A 406 3.63 -35.72 9.79
N HIS A 407 2.46 -35.65 9.14
CA HIS A 407 2.36 -35.19 7.76
C HIS A 407 2.79 -33.73 7.62
N ARG A 408 2.38 -32.85 8.55
CA ARG A 408 2.87 -31.45 8.59
C ARG A 408 4.38 -31.37 8.78
N PHE A 409 4.94 -32.15 9.70
CA PHE A 409 6.39 -32.19 9.91
C PHE A 409 7.14 -32.68 8.65
N TYR A 410 6.62 -33.70 7.96
CA TYR A 410 7.17 -34.14 6.69
C TYR A 410 7.13 -33.03 5.62
N GLN A 411 6.04 -32.27 5.53
CA GLN A 411 5.95 -31.10 4.65
C GLN A 411 6.96 -30.00 5.03
N GLU A 412 7.19 -29.77 6.32
CA GLU A 412 8.21 -28.84 6.82
C GLU A 412 9.63 -29.27 6.39
N GLU A 413 9.98 -30.55 6.55
CA GLU A 413 11.32 -31.06 6.23
C GLU A 413 11.56 -31.16 4.71
N THR A 414 10.55 -31.51 3.92
CA THR A 414 10.66 -31.48 2.44
C THR A 414 10.84 -30.05 1.94
N LYS A 415 10.09 -29.09 2.49
CA LYS A 415 10.28 -27.66 2.20
C LYS A 415 11.67 -27.18 2.61
N PHE A 416 12.11 -27.52 3.82
CA PHE A 416 13.45 -27.15 4.31
C PHE A 416 14.55 -27.73 3.42
N THR A 417 14.45 -29.00 3.04
CA THR A 417 15.44 -29.67 2.17
C THR A 417 15.53 -28.97 0.81
N LYS A 418 14.38 -28.63 0.21
CA LYS A 418 14.34 -27.86 -1.04
C LYS A 418 14.96 -26.48 -0.87
N THR A 419 14.56 -25.71 0.15
CA THR A 419 15.10 -24.37 0.40
C THR A 419 16.58 -24.39 0.74
N LYS A 420 17.07 -25.40 1.47
CA LYS A 420 18.50 -25.56 1.77
C LYS A 420 19.30 -25.87 0.51
N LYS A 421 18.75 -26.68 -0.41
CA LYS A 421 19.34 -26.90 -1.73
C LYS A 421 19.40 -25.59 -2.51
N ASP A 422 18.31 -24.85 -2.60
CA ASP A 422 18.25 -23.55 -3.28
C ASP A 422 19.21 -22.52 -2.66
N TYR A 423 19.39 -22.57 -1.34
CA TYR A 423 20.34 -21.74 -0.60
C TYR A 423 21.78 -22.09 -0.98
N ASN A 424 22.14 -23.37 -0.99
CA ASN A 424 23.48 -23.82 -1.40
C ASN A 424 23.77 -23.48 -2.86
N GLU A 425 22.81 -23.71 -3.77
CA GLU A 425 22.94 -23.28 -5.18
C GLU A 425 23.19 -21.78 -5.28
N SER A 426 22.50 -20.97 -4.46
CA SER A 426 22.72 -19.53 -4.47
C SER A 426 24.09 -19.11 -3.92
N LEU A 427 24.72 -19.91 -3.06
CA LEU A 427 26.10 -19.68 -2.64
C LEU A 427 27.09 -19.96 -3.78
N ASP A 428 26.82 -20.99 -4.57
CA ASP A 428 27.64 -21.36 -5.73
C ASP A 428 27.52 -20.29 -6.83
N ASP A 429 26.32 -19.76 -7.08
CA ASP A 429 26.11 -18.66 -8.04
C ASP A 429 26.92 -17.40 -7.67
N LEU A 430 27.16 -17.15 -6.38
CA LEU A 430 27.95 -16.01 -5.91
C LEU A 430 29.45 -16.18 -6.12
N SER A 431 29.91 -17.42 -6.26
CA SER A 431 31.28 -17.70 -6.69
C SER A 431 31.50 -17.40 -8.17
N ASN A 432 30.41 -17.16 -8.93
CA ASN A 432 30.41 -16.85 -10.35
C ASN A 432 29.82 -15.45 -10.64
N PRO A 433 30.64 -14.38 -10.72
CA PRO A 433 30.18 -12.99 -10.82
C PRO A 433 29.38 -12.63 -12.10
N SER A 434 29.20 -13.57 -13.03
CA SER A 434 28.43 -13.37 -14.27
C SER A 434 26.91 -13.51 -14.13
N LEU A 435 26.40 -13.95 -12.96
CA LEU A 435 25.00 -14.34 -12.77
C LEU A 435 24.17 -13.43 -11.86
N VAL A 436 24.74 -12.35 -11.32
CA VAL A 436 23.96 -11.34 -10.59
C VAL A 436 23.41 -10.36 -11.62
N PRO A 437 22.09 -10.35 -11.93
CA PRO A 437 21.52 -9.30 -12.77
C PRO A 437 21.86 -7.95 -12.15
N ALA A 438 22.43 -7.07 -12.97
CA ALA A 438 23.10 -5.83 -12.60
C ALA A 438 22.33 -5.04 -11.53
#